data_AF-A0A9P1E1A1-F1
#
_entry.id   AF-A0A9P1E1A1-F1
#
_cell.length_a   1.000
_cell.length_b   1.000
_cell.length_c   1.000
_cell.angle_alpha   90.00
_cell.angle_beta   90.00
_cell.angle_gamma   90.00
#
_symmetry.space_group_name_H-M   'P 1'
#
loop_
_entity.id
_entity.type
_entity.pdbx_description
1 polymer ?
#
loop_
_entity_poly.entity_id
_entity_poly.type
_entity_poly.pdbx_seq_one_letter_code
_entity_poly.pdbx_strand_id
1 'polypeptide(L)'
;MIIIYIHSTSREISDLEGQLIALRNHLSNRASIIQGLAEGTNLNYLAAPEGLSEEEILSFEAREPTNIDKWRVEFMESLEVLLAERRVDEALDALDEGESVAKEARDRQTLPPAALQSLQTAISEQRQKLADQLADAACQASISGYELRSAVMALKRLGDGPRAHTLLLTSHQQKLKSNTQSLHPSAASHGVAYAAALSHLVFSTIAQGASDSLAIFDDEPAYSSELVTWSVNQTEAYAQLIRRHVLASPAASGGLRAVAECVQICLGHCSLLEARGLSLSPVLLKYFRPCVEQALTANLKRIEQCTAALAAADDWLLVHSPMGSRSLGAAPLGAMISQPKLSTSAHKFNTMVQAAFPGTM
;
A
#
# COMPACT_ATOMS: atom_id res chain seq x y z
N MET A 1 -32.12 15.52 18.86
CA MET A 1 -30.96 14.59 18.96
C MET A 1 -31.38 13.19 19.42
N ILE A 2 -32.14 13.05 20.52
CA ILE A 2 -32.57 11.74 21.07
C ILE A 2 -33.47 10.93 20.11
N ILE A 3 -34.43 11.57 19.43
CA ILE A 3 -35.35 10.89 18.50
C ILE A 3 -34.60 10.30 17.27
N ILE A 4 -33.59 11.00 16.77
CA ILE A 4 -32.77 10.54 15.62
C ILE A 4 -31.93 9.32 16.03
N TYR A 5 -31.39 9.33 17.26
CA TYR A 5 -30.63 8.22 17.80
C TYR A 5 -31.50 6.96 17.97
N ILE A 6 -32.71 7.10 18.53
CA ILE A 6 -33.68 6.00 18.67
C ILE A 6 -34.08 5.41 17.32
N HIS A 7 -34.26 6.26 16.30
CA HIS A 7 -34.61 5.80 14.96
C HIS A 7 -33.48 5.05 14.26
N SER A 8 -32.22 5.46 14.49
CA SER A 8 -31.03 4.76 13.98
C SER A 8 -30.88 3.39 14.63
N THR A 9 -30.96 3.33 15.96
CA THR A 9 -30.84 2.07 16.70
C THR A 9 -31.99 1.12 16.39
N SER A 10 -33.21 1.62 16.19
CA SER A 10 -34.36 0.80 15.81
C SER A 10 -34.21 0.18 14.41
N ARG A 11 -33.55 0.89 13.49
CA ARG A 11 -33.26 0.37 12.14
C ARG A 11 -32.17 -0.70 12.17
N GLU A 12 -31.11 -0.46 12.95
CA GLU A 12 -30.04 -1.46 13.14
C GLU A 12 -30.56 -2.74 13.77
N ILE A 13 -31.46 -2.65 14.76
CA ILE A 13 -32.11 -3.82 15.37
C ILE A 13 -32.97 -4.57 14.34
N SER A 14 -33.76 -3.86 13.53
CA SER A 14 -34.56 -4.49 12.46
C SER A 14 -33.69 -5.20 11.41
N ASP A 15 -32.54 -4.62 11.04
CA ASP A 15 -31.62 -5.24 10.09
C ASP A 15 -30.95 -6.48 10.70
N LEU A 16 -30.59 -6.43 11.98
CA LEU A 16 -30.03 -7.57 12.72
C LEU A 16 -31.05 -8.72 12.87
N GLU A 17 -32.33 -8.42 13.12
CA GLU A 17 -33.41 -9.40 13.14
C GLU A 17 -33.59 -10.08 11.77
N GLY A 18 -33.51 -9.31 10.68
CA GLY A 18 -33.53 -9.84 9.32
C GLY A 18 -32.36 -10.78 9.03
N GLN A 19 -31.15 -10.41 9.47
CA GLN A 19 -29.97 -11.27 9.34
C GLN A 19 -30.09 -12.55 10.17
N LEU A 20 -30.67 -12.49 11.36
CA LEU A 20 -30.86 -13.66 12.23
C LEU A 20 -31.85 -14.66 11.62
N ILE A 21 -32.93 -14.17 10.99
CA ILE A 21 -33.87 -15.02 10.24
C ILE A 21 -33.18 -15.67 9.04
N ALA A 22 -32.35 -14.92 8.30
CA ALA A 22 -31.58 -15.47 7.18
C ALA A 22 -30.61 -16.57 7.63
N LEU A 23 -29.93 -16.36 8.76
CA LEU A 23 -28.98 -17.31 9.33
C LEU A 23 -29.68 -18.58 9.83
N ARG A 24 -30.85 -18.44 10.48
CA ARG A 24 -31.70 -19.58 10.85
C ARG A 24 -32.12 -20.40 9.64
N ASN A 25 -32.55 -19.74 8.56
CA ASN A 25 -32.96 -20.43 7.34
C ASN A 25 -31.79 -21.18 6.68
N HIS A 26 -30.59 -20.60 6.67
CA HIS A 26 -29.38 -21.27 6.19
C HIS A 26 -29.02 -22.51 7.02
N LEU A 27 -29.12 -22.43 8.36
CA LEU A 27 -28.87 -23.57 9.24
C LEU A 27 -29.90 -24.67 9.05
N SER A 28 -31.20 -24.33 8.94
CA SER A 28 -32.24 -25.31 8.64
C SER A 28 -32.04 -26.00 7.28
N ASN A 29 -31.61 -25.26 6.26
CA ASN A 29 -31.34 -25.84 4.93
C ASN A 29 -30.11 -26.75 4.94
N ARG A 30 -29.07 -26.40 5.71
CA ARG A 30 -27.90 -27.29 5.90
C ARG A 30 -28.28 -28.56 6.67
N ALA A 31 -29.13 -28.45 7.69
CA ALA A 31 -29.61 -29.60 8.45
C ALA A 31 -30.44 -30.56 7.57
N SER A 32 -31.30 -30.06 6.67
CA SER A 32 -32.06 -30.93 5.77
C SER A 32 -31.18 -31.64 4.73
N ILE A 33 -30.10 -31.01 4.26
CA ILE A 33 -29.13 -31.65 3.36
C ILE A 33 -28.38 -32.77 4.09
N ILE A 34 -27.94 -32.53 5.33
CA ILE A 34 -27.27 -33.54 6.15
C ILE A 34 -28.21 -34.73 6.41
N GLN A 35 -29.47 -34.45 6.72
CA GLN A 35 -30.46 -35.50 6.93
C GLN A 35 -30.79 -36.26 5.63
N GLY A 36 -30.87 -35.58 4.49
CA GLY A 36 -31.05 -36.23 3.18
C GLY A 36 -29.87 -37.12 2.77
N LEU A 37 -28.63 -36.75 3.14
CA LEU A 37 -27.45 -37.60 2.93
C LEU A 37 -27.40 -38.79 3.90
N ALA A 38 -27.85 -38.60 5.14
CA ALA A 38 -27.95 -39.69 6.12
C ALA A 38 -29.04 -40.71 5.75
N GLU A 39 -30.14 -40.27 5.13
CA GLU A 39 -31.21 -41.16 4.64
C GLU A 39 -30.83 -41.84 3.31
N GLY A 40 -29.99 -41.20 2.48
CA GLY A 40 -29.50 -41.74 1.20
C GLY A 40 -28.37 -42.78 1.30
N THR A 41 -27.82 -43.02 2.49
CA THR A 41 -26.71 -43.96 2.73
C THR A 41 -27.13 -45.32 3.28
N ASN A 42 -28.41 -45.69 3.15
CA ASN A 42 -28.88 -47.05 3.43
C ASN A 42 -28.41 -48.02 2.31
N LEU A 43 -27.11 -48.33 2.34
CA LEU A 43 -26.40 -49.30 1.52
C LEU A 43 -26.81 -50.73 1.89
N ASN A 44 -27.98 -51.14 1.43
CA ASN A 44 -28.38 -52.55 1.39
C ASN A 44 -28.64 -52.94 -0.07
N TYR A 45 -27.62 -52.89 -0.93
CA TYR A 45 -27.60 -53.60 -2.21
C TYR A 45 -26.14 -53.70 -2.71
N LEU A 46 -25.36 -54.59 -2.11
CA LEU A 46 -24.20 -55.20 -2.77
C LEU A 46 -24.59 -56.65 -3.07
N ALA A 47 -25.27 -56.83 -4.19
CA ALA A 47 -25.35 -58.14 -4.83
C ALA A 47 -23.96 -58.45 -5.39
N ALA A 48 -23.40 -59.58 -4.95
CA ALA A 48 -22.12 -60.10 -5.38
C ALA A 48 -22.04 -60.22 -6.92
N PRO A 49 -20.92 -59.84 -7.55
CA PRO A 49 -20.65 -60.25 -8.92
C PRO A 49 -20.12 -61.68 -8.86
N GLU A 50 -20.97 -62.64 -9.25
CA GLU A 50 -20.53 -63.97 -9.63
C GLU A 50 -19.61 -63.87 -10.85
N GLY A 51 -18.41 -64.45 -10.76
CA GLY A 51 -17.59 -64.77 -11.92
C GLY A 51 -16.22 -64.10 -11.98
N LEU A 52 -15.37 -64.29 -10.97
CA LEU A 52 -13.91 -64.22 -11.11
C LEU A 52 -13.31 -65.37 -10.29
N SER A 53 -12.43 -66.15 -10.91
CA SER A 53 -11.78 -67.32 -10.29
C SER A 53 -10.92 -66.90 -9.10
N GLU A 54 -11.06 -67.62 -7.98
CA GLU A 54 -10.36 -67.41 -6.70
C GLU A 54 -8.82 -67.34 -6.83
N GLU A 55 -8.25 -67.84 -7.92
CA GLU A 55 -6.80 -67.89 -8.14
C GLU A 55 -6.17 -66.57 -8.60
N GLU A 56 -6.93 -65.64 -9.21
CA GLU A 56 -6.40 -64.32 -9.61
C GLU A 56 -6.52 -63.27 -8.51
N ILE A 57 -7.49 -63.41 -7.59
CA ILE A 57 -7.71 -62.51 -6.45
C ILE A 57 -6.64 -62.72 -5.36
N LEU A 58 -6.16 -63.96 -5.19
CA LEU A 58 -5.13 -64.31 -4.20
C LEU A 58 -3.71 -63.83 -4.57
N SER A 59 -3.50 -63.21 -5.73
CA SER A 59 -2.21 -62.65 -6.13
C SER A 59 -2.05 -61.16 -5.79
N PHE A 60 -3.14 -60.48 -5.42
CA PHE A 60 -3.13 -59.05 -5.10
C PHE A 60 -3.13 -58.79 -3.58
N GLU A 61 -3.60 -59.74 -2.78
CA GLU A 61 -3.58 -59.63 -1.32
C GLU A 61 -2.31 -60.29 -0.74
N ALA A 62 -1.56 -59.52 0.06
CA ALA A 62 -0.35 -59.88 0.79
C ALA A 62 1.01 -59.76 0.07
N ARG A 63 1.21 -58.70 -0.74
CA ARG A 63 2.55 -58.11 -0.78
C ARG A 63 2.73 -57.25 0.48
N GLU A 64 3.60 -57.66 1.39
CA GLU A 64 3.96 -56.84 2.56
C GLU A 64 4.29 -55.42 2.09
N PRO A 65 3.68 -54.37 2.68
CA PRO A 65 3.96 -53.00 2.27
C PRO A 65 5.45 -52.74 2.42
N THR A 66 6.06 -52.28 1.33
CA THR A 66 7.48 -51.98 1.28
C THR A 66 7.80 -50.93 2.36
N ASN A 67 9.03 -50.88 2.87
CA ASN A 67 9.41 -49.89 3.89
C ASN A 67 9.05 -48.44 3.47
N ILE A 68 9.14 -48.16 2.16
CA ILE A 68 8.71 -46.89 1.57
C ILE A 68 7.19 -46.67 1.61
N ASP A 69 6.38 -47.71 1.43
CA ASP A 69 4.92 -47.55 1.48
C ASP A 69 4.44 -47.19 2.88
N LYS A 70 5.06 -47.78 3.92
CA LYS A 70 4.82 -47.41 5.33
C LYS A 70 5.27 -45.98 5.61
N TRP A 71 6.50 -45.65 5.21
CA TRP A 71 7.03 -44.29 5.36
C TRP A 71 6.15 -43.25 4.66
N ARG A 72 5.59 -43.56 3.48
CA ARG A 72 4.69 -42.64 2.74
C ARG A 72 3.41 -42.33 3.51
N VAL A 73 2.83 -43.32 4.18
CA VAL A 73 1.64 -43.13 5.02
C VAL A 73 1.98 -42.26 6.23
N GLU A 74 3.06 -42.61 6.95
CA GLU A 74 3.54 -41.83 8.11
C GLU A 74 3.87 -40.38 7.73
N PHE A 75 4.49 -40.17 6.57
CA PHE A 75 4.78 -38.85 6.02
C PHE A 75 3.51 -38.02 5.80
N MET A 76 2.49 -38.60 5.15
CA MET A 76 1.23 -37.89 4.91
C MET A 76 0.50 -37.57 6.22
N GLU A 77 0.40 -38.52 7.14
CA GLU A 77 -0.27 -38.30 8.43
C GLU A 77 0.45 -37.24 9.26
N SER A 78 1.78 -37.31 9.33
CA SER A 78 2.60 -36.31 10.02
C SER A 78 2.43 -34.91 9.41
N LEU A 79 2.45 -34.81 8.07
CA LEU A 79 2.29 -33.54 7.38
C LEU A 79 0.90 -32.93 7.64
N GLU A 80 -0.16 -33.73 7.62
CA GLU A 80 -1.51 -33.25 7.92
C GLU A 80 -1.62 -32.69 9.34
N VAL A 81 -0.98 -33.33 10.32
CA VAL A 81 -0.91 -32.84 11.70
C VAL A 81 -0.15 -31.50 11.75
N LEU A 82 1.02 -31.42 11.11
CA LEU A 82 1.83 -30.19 11.09
C LEU A 82 1.08 -29.02 10.45
N LEU A 83 0.36 -29.27 9.35
CA LEU A 83 -0.49 -28.27 8.68
C LEU A 83 -1.65 -27.83 9.58
N ALA A 84 -2.32 -28.76 10.26
CA ALA A 84 -3.40 -28.46 11.19
C ALA A 84 -2.92 -27.62 12.40
N GLU A 85 -1.72 -27.91 12.91
CA GLU A 85 -1.08 -27.18 14.00
C GLU A 85 -0.42 -25.86 13.54
N ARG A 86 -0.45 -25.55 12.24
CA ARG A 86 0.20 -24.38 11.62
C ARG A 86 1.72 -24.32 11.87
N ARG A 87 2.36 -25.47 12.01
CA ARG A 87 3.81 -25.61 12.18
C ARG A 87 4.51 -25.55 10.83
N VAL A 88 4.49 -24.37 10.22
CA VAL A 88 4.92 -24.14 8.83
C VAL A 88 6.37 -24.58 8.59
N ASP A 89 7.30 -24.21 9.46
CA ASP A 89 8.73 -24.54 9.26
C ASP A 89 8.96 -26.05 9.25
N GLU A 90 8.31 -26.78 10.17
CA GLU A 90 8.41 -28.23 10.27
C GLU A 90 7.70 -28.93 9.11
N ALA A 91 6.59 -28.38 8.62
CA ALA A 91 5.94 -28.87 7.41
C ALA A 91 6.85 -28.70 6.19
N LEU A 92 7.60 -27.60 6.10
CA LEU A 92 8.60 -27.40 5.04
C LEU A 92 9.76 -28.39 5.16
N ASP A 93 10.27 -28.62 6.37
CA ASP A 93 11.33 -29.61 6.61
C ASP A 93 10.87 -31.03 6.23
N ALA A 94 9.63 -31.41 6.59
CA ALA A 94 9.04 -32.69 6.22
C ALA A 94 8.90 -32.83 4.70
N LEU A 95 8.45 -31.77 4.00
CA LEU A 95 8.32 -31.74 2.54
C LEU A 95 9.69 -31.87 1.85
N ASP A 96 10.72 -31.19 2.36
CA ASP A 96 12.08 -31.26 1.83
C ASP A 96 12.70 -32.67 2.04
N GLU A 97 12.44 -33.29 3.19
CA GLU A 97 12.82 -34.68 3.46
C GLU A 97 12.11 -35.63 2.48
N GLY A 98 10.80 -35.43 2.23
CA GLY A 98 10.07 -36.27 1.28
C GLY A 98 10.57 -36.15 -0.15
N GLU A 99 10.96 -34.95 -0.59
CA GLU A 99 11.62 -34.73 -1.87
C GLU A 99 12.97 -35.47 -1.94
N SER A 100 13.74 -35.45 -0.84
CA SER A 100 15.01 -36.16 -0.71
C SER A 100 14.84 -37.68 -0.83
N VAL A 101 13.86 -38.26 -0.11
CA VAL A 101 13.53 -39.68 -0.17
C VAL A 101 13.09 -40.08 -1.58
N ALA A 102 12.24 -39.27 -2.24
CA ALA A 102 11.82 -39.54 -3.62
C ALA A 102 13.00 -39.52 -4.60
N LYS A 103 13.95 -38.59 -4.42
CA LYS A 103 15.18 -38.51 -5.22
C LYS A 103 16.10 -39.70 -4.98
N GLU A 104 16.32 -40.11 -3.73
CA GLU A 104 17.12 -41.27 -3.40
C GLU A 104 16.52 -42.55 -3.98
N ALA A 105 15.18 -42.70 -3.90
CA ALA A 105 14.49 -43.85 -4.45
C ALA A 105 14.62 -43.94 -5.98
N ARG A 106 14.66 -42.79 -6.66
CA ARG A 106 14.96 -42.69 -8.10
C ARG A 106 16.36 -43.16 -8.41
N ASP A 107 17.35 -42.62 -7.70
CA ASP A 107 18.77 -42.81 -8.00
C ASP A 107 19.20 -44.26 -7.70
N ARG A 108 18.63 -44.86 -6.64
CA ARG A 108 18.88 -46.26 -6.27
C ARG A 108 17.94 -47.28 -6.93
N GLN A 109 16.97 -46.82 -7.72
CA GLN A 109 15.95 -47.65 -8.37
C GLN A 109 15.21 -48.58 -7.37
N THR A 110 14.97 -48.09 -6.15
CA THR A 110 14.32 -48.89 -5.08
C THR A 110 12.81 -48.96 -5.25
N LEU A 111 12.22 -48.11 -6.10
CA LEU A 111 10.79 -48.08 -6.41
C LEU A 111 10.52 -48.31 -7.90
N PRO A 112 9.39 -48.97 -8.24
CA PRO A 112 8.92 -49.00 -9.60
C PRO A 112 8.54 -47.59 -10.09
N PRO A 113 8.71 -47.28 -11.40
CA PRO A 113 8.48 -45.93 -11.94
C PRO A 113 7.11 -45.34 -11.61
N ALA A 114 6.05 -46.16 -11.62
CA ALA A 114 4.69 -45.71 -11.30
C ALA A 114 4.53 -45.28 -9.83
N ALA A 115 5.15 -46.00 -8.89
CA ALA A 115 5.09 -45.65 -7.47
C ALA A 115 5.90 -44.38 -7.17
N LEU A 116 7.05 -44.23 -7.83
CA LEU A 116 7.87 -43.03 -7.73
C LEU A 116 7.11 -41.80 -8.26
N GLN A 117 6.47 -41.92 -9.42
CA GLN A 117 5.66 -40.85 -9.98
C GLN A 117 4.48 -40.50 -9.05
N SER A 118 3.80 -41.51 -8.50
CA SER A 118 2.72 -41.28 -7.52
C SER A 118 3.21 -40.53 -6.28
N LEU A 119 4.39 -40.87 -5.75
CA LEU A 119 4.98 -40.18 -4.60
C LEU A 119 5.32 -38.72 -4.93
N GLN A 120 5.94 -38.46 -6.08
CA GLN A 120 6.27 -37.11 -6.52
C GLN A 120 5.02 -36.25 -6.73
N THR A 121 3.98 -36.82 -7.34
CA THR A 121 2.70 -36.13 -7.48
C THR A 121 2.12 -35.77 -6.11
N ALA A 122 2.08 -36.72 -5.16
CA ALA A 122 1.56 -36.46 -3.81
C ALA A 122 2.35 -35.36 -3.09
N ILE A 123 3.69 -35.38 -3.16
CA ILE A 123 4.53 -34.31 -2.58
C ILE A 123 4.20 -32.96 -3.24
N SER A 124 4.12 -32.91 -4.57
CA SER A 124 3.81 -31.68 -5.30
C SER A 124 2.43 -31.11 -4.94
N GLU A 125 1.42 -31.97 -4.78
CA GLU A 125 0.07 -31.58 -4.36
C GLU A 125 0.07 -30.98 -2.95
N GLN A 126 0.83 -31.57 -2.02
CA GLN A 126 0.92 -31.04 -0.66
C GLN A 126 1.71 -29.73 -0.59
N ARG A 127 2.79 -29.59 -1.38
CA ARG A 127 3.51 -28.31 -1.54
C ARG A 127 2.58 -27.21 -2.04
N GLN A 128 1.78 -27.51 -3.06
CA GLN A 128 0.80 -26.58 -3.61
C GLN A 128 -0.26 -26.20 -2.57
N LYS A 129 -0.79 -27.19 -1.83
CA LYS A 129 -1.78 -26.96 -0.77
C LYS A 129 -1.24 -26.05 0.34
N LEU A 130 0.01 -26.26 0.78
CA LEU A 130 0.65 -25.38 1.75
C LEU A 130 0.89 -23.97 1.16
N ALA A 131 1.34 -23.87 -0.09
CA ALA A 131 1.51 -22.59 -0.76
C ALA A 131 0.20 -21.80 -0.82
N ASP A 132 -0.92 -22.45 -1.14
CA ASP A 132 -2.23 -21.81 -1.18
C ASP A 132 -2.67 -21.32 0.21
N GLN A 133 -2.46 -22.11 1.27
CA GLN A 133 -2.76 -21.69 2.64
C GLN A 133 -1.92 -20.48 3.09
N LEU A 134 -0.63 -20.46 2.73
CA LEU A 134 0.27 -19.34 3.03
C LEU A 134 -0.14 -18.08 2.26
N ALA A 135 -0.51 -18.22 1.00
CA ALA A 135 -0.98 -17.11 0.17
C ALA A 135 -2.29 -16.51 0.70
N ASP A 136 -3.24 -17.34 1.11
CA ASP A 136 -4.50 -16.91 1.71
C ASP A 136 -4.26 -16.17 3.03
N ALA A 137 -3.33 -16.66 3.86
CA ALA A 137 -2.91 -15.97 5.07
C ALA A 137 -2.29 -14.60 4.75
N ALA A 138 -1.38 -14.54 3.78
CA ALA A 138 -0.70 -13.30 3.36
C ALA A 138 -1.65 -12.20 2.83
N CYS A 139 -2.82 -12.59 2.32
CA CYS A 139 -3.84 -11.68 1.82
C CYS A 139 -4.74 -11.09 2.92
N GLN A 140 -4.63 -11.54 4.17
CA GLN A 140 -5.49 -11.05 5.25
C GLN A 140 -5.13 -9.61 5.63
N ALA A 141 -6.13 -8.72 5.68
CA ALA A 141 -5.93 -7.30 5.99
C ALA A 141 -5.32 -7.03 7.39
N SER A 142 -5.48 -7.98 8.31
CA SER A 142 -4.96 -7.91 9.68
C SER A 142 -3.58 -8.55 9.86
N ILE A 143 -2.96 -9.06 8.79
CA ILE A 143 -1.67 -9.74 8.90
C ILE A 143 -0.61 -8.80 9.47
N SER A 144 0.15 -9.27 10.46
CA SER A 144 1.28 -8.53 10.98
C SER A 144 2.45 -8.55 9.98
N GLY A 145 3.33 -7.55 10.05
CA GLY A 145 4.52 -7.53 9.19
C GLY A 145 5.46 -8.72 9.42
N TYR A 146 5.45 -9.31 10.63
CA TYR A 146 6.20 -10.52 10.93
C TYR A 146 5.61 -11.73 10.23
N GLU A 147 4.31 -11.97 10.39
CA GLU A 147 3.59 -13.09 9.75
C GLU A 147 3.68 -13.01 8.23
N LEU A 148 3.56 -11.80 7.65
CA LEU A 148 3.71 -11.60 6.21
C LEU A 148 5.09 -12.04 5.74
N ARG A 149 6.17 -11.57 6.40
CA ARG A 149 7.53 -11.97 6.03
C ARG A 149 7.74 -13.47 6.19
N SER A 150 7.21 -14.06 7.26
CA SER A 150 7.28 -15.52 7.48
C SER A 150 6.60 -16.30 6.36
N ALA A 151 5.38 -15.90 5.97
CA ALA A 151 4.63 -16.56 4.90
C ALA A 151 5.32 -16.41 3.53
N VAL A 152 5.87 -15.22 3.23
CA VAL A 152 6.60 -14.95 1.99
C VAL A 152 7.92 -15.76 1.92
N MET A 153 8.66 -15.85 3.03
CA MET A 153 9.86 -16.70 3.10
C MET A 153 9.53 -18.18 2.91
N ALA A 154 8.44 -18.66 3.53
CA ALA A 154 7.96 -20.03 3.35
C ALA A 154 7.55 -20.31 1.90
N LEU A 155 6.84 -19.40 1.24
CA LEU A 155 6.49 -19.50 -0.18
C LEU A 155 7.73 -19.52 -1.09
N LYS A 156 8.73 -18.68 -0.81
CA LYS A 156 10.01 -18.71 -1.53
C LYS A 156 10.68 -20.07 -1.37
N ARG A 157 10.73 -20.62 -0.15
CA ARG A 157 11.29 -21.95 0.14
C ARG A 157 10.53 -23.08 -0.56
N LEU A 158 9.23 -22.92 -0.77
CA LEU A 158 8.42 -23.83 -1.57
C LEU A 158 8.73 -23.76 -3.08
N GLY A 159 9.50 -22.79 -3.53
CA GLY A 159 9.83 -22.55 -4.94
C GLY A 159 8.85 -21.62 -5.66
N ASP A 160 7.89 -21.02 -4.94
CA ASP A 160 6.90 -20.10 -5.50
C ASP A 160 7.31 -18.63 -5.28
N GLY A 161 8.55 -18.31 -5.67
CA GLY A 161 9.15 -16.98 -5.51
C GLY A 161 8.36 -15.85 -6.19
N PRO A 162 7.88 -15.99 -7.45
CA PRO A 162 7.09 -14.97 -8.11
C PRO A 162 5.79 -14.62 -7.37
N ARG A 163 5.03 -15.62 -6.91
CA ARG A 163 3.81 -15.38 -6.13
C ARG A 163 4.15 -14.78 -4.77
N ALA A 164 5.19 -15.26 -4.10
CA ALA A 164 5.65 -14.72 -2.82
C ALA A 164 5.97 -13.22 -2.92
N HIS A 165 6.73 -12.82 -3.95
CA HIS A 165 7.09 -11.43 -4.17
C HIS A 165 5.86 -10.56 -4.51
N THR A 166 4.98 -11.04 -5.39
CA THR A 166 3.72 -10.35 -5.72
C THR A 166 2.86 -10.13 -4.47
N LEU A 167 2.74 -11.13 -3.60
CA LEU A 167 1.96 -11.05 -2.36
C LEU A 167 2.54 -10.04 -1.37
N LEU A 168 3.87 -10.02 -1.21
CA LEU A 168 4.57 -9.04 -0.37
C LEU A 168 4.22 -7.61 -0.81
N LEU A 169 4.39 -7.31 -2.09
CA LEU A 169 4.11 -5.98 -2.65
C LEU A 169 2.63 -5.62 -2.59
N THR A 170 1.74 -6.59 -2.84
CA THR A 170 0.29 -6.41 -2.77
C THR A 170 -0.16 -6.11 -1.34
N SER A 171 0.38 -6.79 -0.34
CA SER A 171 0.08 -6.54 1.07
C SER A 171 0.47 -5.12 1.50
N HIS A 172 1.68 -4.67 1.14
CA HIS A 172 2.10 -3.27 1.36
C HIS A 172 1.19 -2.27 0.64
N GLN A 173 0.76 -2.57 -0.59
CA GLN A 173 -0.20 -1.73 -1.31
C GLN A 173 -1.57 -1.67 -0.62
N GLN A 174 -2.09 -2.78 -0.13
CA GLN A 174 -3.36 -2.84 0.60
C GLN A 174 -3.29 -2.01 1.89
N LYS A 175 -2.20 -2.15 2.65
CA LYS A 175 -1.94 -1.36 3.85
C LYS A 175 -1.83 0.13 3.55
N LEU A 176 -1.20 0.49 2.43
CA LEU A 176 -1.15 1.88 1.99
C LEU A 176 -2.55 2.43 1.67
N LYS A 177 -3.38 1.65 0.96
CA LYS A 177 -4.76 2.04 0.63
C LYS A 177 -5.61 2.25 1.89
N SER A 178 -5.56 1.33 2.86
CA SER A 178 -6.33 1.45 4.10
C SER A 178 -5.89 2.65 4.95
N ASN A 179 -4.58 2.87 5.09
CA ASN A 179 -4.05 4.03 5.82
C ASN A 179 -4.31 5.36 5.10
N THR A 180 -4.36 5.36 3.77
CA THR A 180 -4.72 6.57 3.02
C THR A 180 -6.20 6.91 3.20
N GLN A 181 -7.09 5.92 3.32
CA GLN A 181 -8.51 6.14 3.60
C GLN A 181 -8.75 6.74 4.99
N SER A 182 -7.93 6.39 5.98
CA SER A 182 -8.01 6.99 7.33
C SER A 182 -7.47 8.42 7.38
N LEU A 183 -6.56 8.78 6.47
CA LEU A 183 -6.11 10.15 6.24
C LEU A 183 -7.15 10.92 5.43
N HIS A 184 -8.24 11.34 6.07
CA HIS A 184 -9.21 12.20 5.40
C HIS A 184 -8.62 13.61 5.18
N PRO A 185 -8.76 14.22 3.99
CA PRO A 185 -8.53 15.65 3.83
C PRO A 185 -9.54 16.38 4.72
N SER A 186 -9.10 16.86 5.88
CA SER A 186 -9.97 17.70 6.71
C SER A 186 -10.10 19.05 6.02
N ALA A 187 -11.34 19.52 5.84
CA ALA A 187 -11.64 20.81 5.22
C ALA A 187 -10.95 22.00 5.93
N ALA A 188 -10.45 21.79 7.15
CA ALA A 188 -9.73 22.79 7.94
C ALA A 188 -8.20 22.62 7.97
N SER A 189 -7.64 21.46 7.56
CA SER A 189 -6.20 21.24 7.61
C SER A 189 -5.51 21.72 6.34
N HIS A 190 -4.64 22.73 6.49
CA HIS A 190 -3.73 23.24 5.47
C HIS A 190 -3.20 22.13 4.55
N GLY A 191 -3.43 22.24 3.24
CA GLY A 191 -3.09 21.19 2.25
C GLY A 191 -1.63 20.71 2.32
N VAL A 192 -0.71 21.54 2.84
CA VAL A 192 0.69 21.19 3.12
C VAL A 192 0.82 20.12 4.22
N ALA A 193 0.05 20.20 5.31
CA ALA A 193 0.09 19.22 6.38
C ALA A 193 -0.46 17.85 5.93
N TYR A 194 -1.55 17.86 5.16
CA TYR A 194 -2.07 16.66 4.51
C TYR A 194 -1.05 16.07 3.53
N ALA A 195 -0.41 16.90 2.69
CA ALA A 195 0.63 16.45 1.78
C ALA A 195 1.81 15.83 2.52
N ALA A 196 2.26 16.42 3.63
CA ALA A 196 3.34 15.92 4.45
C ALA A 196 3.02 14.55 5.07
N ALA A 197 1.84 14.42 5.69
CA ALA A 197 1.39 13.16 6.30
C ALA A 197 1.27 12.04 5.26
N LEU A 198 0.65 12.34 4.12
CA LEU A 198 0.50 11.37 3.05
C LEU A 198 1.84 11.02 2.38
N SER A 199 2.72 12.02 2.19
CA SER A 199 4.08 11.81 1.67
C SER A 199 4.84 10.85 2.56
N HIS A 200 4.85 11.12 3.88
CA HIS A 200 5.50 10.26 4.86
C HIS A 200 4.94 8.84 4.78
N LEU A 201 3.61 8.66 4.82
CA LEU A 201 2.96 7.35 4.75
C LEU A 201 3.36 6.56 3.48
N VAL A 202 3.29 7.19 2.31
CA VAL A 202 3.60 6.53 1.02
C VAL A 202 5.07 6.12 1.00
N PHE A 203 5.99 7.06 1.25
CA PHE A 203 7.42 6.78 1.12
C PHE A 203 7.95 5.87 2.23
N SER A 204 7.39 5.92 3.44
CA SER A 204 7.73 4.95 4.49
C SER A 204 7.24 3.54 4.14
N THR A 205 6.07 3.41 3.52
CA THR A 205 5.54 2.11 3.08
C THR A 205 6.36 1.54 1.92
N ILE A 206 6.75 2.38 0.95
CA ILE A 206 7.67 1.99 -0.12
C ILE A 206 9.02 1.55 0.46
N ALA A 207 9.57 2.32 1.41
CA ALA A 207 10.83 1.96 2.09
C ALA A 207 10.75 0.59 2.77
N GLN A 208 9.63 0.31 3.45
CA GLN A 208 9.42 -0.97 4.12
C GLN A 208 9.27 -2.11 3.11
N GLY A 209 8.47 -1.94 2.06
CA GLY A 209 8.32 -2.94 1.00
C GLY A 209 9.63 -3.25 0.29
N ALA A 210 10.45 -2.23 0.00
CA ALA A 210 11.78 -2.41 -0.56
C ALA A 210 12.73 -3.14 0.40
N SER A 211 12.70 -2.79 1.70
CA SER A 211 13.55 -3.45 2.70
C SER A 211 13.16 -4.91 2.91
N ASP A 212 11.86 -5.21 2.96
CA ASP A 212 11.35 -6.58 3.10
C ASP A 212 11.66 -7.42 1.85
N SER A 213 11.51 -6.83 0.65
CA SER A 213 11.83 -7.49 -0.62
C SER A 213 13.32 -7.83 -0.69
N LEU A 214 14.21 -6.86 -0.45
CA LEU A 214 15.65 -7.09 -0.43
C LEU A 214 16.03 -8.13 0.63
N ALA A 215 15.48 -8.06 1.85
CA ALA A 215 15.82 -9.01 2.91
C ALA A 215 15.48 -10.48 2.55
N ILE A 216 14.48 -10.71 1.70
CA ILE A 216 14.02 -12.06 1.33
C ILE A 216 14.57 -12.50 -0.03
N PHE A 217 14.81 -11.58 -0.95
CA PHE A 217 15.06 -11.84 -2.38
C PHE A 217 16.37 -11.22 -2.92
N ASP A 218 17.32 -10.82 -2.05
CA ASP A 218 18.59 -10.17 -2.46
C ASP A 218 19.41 -10.96 -3.49
N ASP A 219 19.27 -12.29 -3.49
CA ASP A 219 19.95 -13.23 -4.37
C ASP A 219 19.34 -13.32 -5.78
N GLU A 220 18.14 -12.78 -5.99
CA GLU A 220 17.37 -12.95 -7.22
C GLU A 220 17.08 -11.59 -7.90
N PRO A 221 17.94 -11.14 -8.84
CA PRO A 221 17.80 -9.82 -9.47
C PRO A 221 16.51 -9.63 -10.28
N ALA A 222 15.82 -10.73 -10.62
CA ALA A 222 14.54 -10.69 -11.32
C ALA A 222 13.48 -9.84 -10.59
N TYR A 223 13.41 -9.95 -9.26
CA TYR A 223 12.40 -9.24 -8.45
C TYR A 223 12.69 -7.77 -8.25
N SER A 224 13.94 -7.33 -8.46
CA SER A 224 14.30 -5.91 -8.37
C SER A 224 13.51 -5.07 -9.38
N SER A 225 13.31 -5.59 -10.61
CA SER A 225 12.55 -4.89 -11.65
C SER A 225 11.06 -4.70 -11.30
N GLU A 226 10.47 -5.71 -10.66
CA GLU A 226 9.09 -5.68 -10.19
C GLU A 226 8.94 -4.73 -9.01
N LEU A 227 9.88 -4.74 -8.05
CA LEU A 227 9.91 -3.80 -6.93
C LEU A 227 9.98 -2.35 -7.41
N VAL A 228 10.84 -2.06 -8.40
CA VAL A 228 10.94 -0.71 -9.00
C VAL A 228 9.62 -0.33 -9.66
N THR A 229 9.02 -1.23 -10.44
CA THR A 229 7.72 -0.99 -11.11
C THR A 229 6.62 -0.70 -10.11
N TRP A 230 6.52 -1.50 -9.04
CA TRP A 230 5.57 -1.28 -7.96
C TRP A 230 5.78 0.07 -7.28
N SER A 231 7.02 0.44 -6.97
CA SER A 231 7.38 1.70 -6.32
C SER A 231 7.02 2.92 -7.18
N VAL A 232 7.26 2.82 -8.49
CA VAL A 232 6.85 3.84 -9.47
C VAL A 232 5.33 3.97 -9.50
N ASN A 233 4.59 2.85 -9.55
CA ASN A 233 3.13 2.86 -9.56
C ASN A 233 2.53 3.49 -8.29
N GLN A 234 3.06 3.16 -7.10
CA GLN A 234 2.61 3.79 -5.85
C GLN A 234 2.91 5.30 -5.85
N THR A 235 4.10 5.69 -6.31
CA THR A 235 4.51 7.11 -6.39
C THR A 235 3.65 7.89 -7.38
N GLU A 236 3.32 7.30 -8.53
CA GLU A 236 2.48 7.92 -9.55
C GLU A 236 1.04 8.14 -9.04
N ALA A 237 0.44 7.13 -8.41
CA ALA A 237 -0.88 7.25 -7.79
C ALA A 237 -0.91 8.36 -6.71
N TYR A 238 0.13 8.40 -5.88
CA TYR A 238 0.33 9.46 -4.88
C TYR A 238 0.46 10.85 -5.53
N ALA A 239 1.31 10.99 -6.55
CA ALA A 239 1.55 12.26 -7.23
C ALA A 239 0.27 12.83 -7.86
N GLN A 240 -0.55 11.97 -8.46
CA GLN A 240 -1.86 12.35 -8.99
C GLN A 240 -2.80 12.84 -7.90
N LEU A 241 -2.82 12.17 -6.74
CA LEU A 241 -3.65 12.54 -5.60
C LEU A 241 -3.25 13.92 -5.03
N ILE A 242 -1.95 14.15 -4.81
CA ILE A 242 -1.41 15.44 -4.36
C ILE A 242 -1.69 16.55 -5.38
N ARG A 243 -1.48 16.27 -6.67
CA ARG A 243 -1.78 17.22 -7.73
C ARG A 243 -3.23 17.68 -7.66
N ARG A 244 -4.17 16.74 -7.51
CA ARG A 244 -5.61 17.01 -7.48
C ARG A 244 -6.04 17.78 -6.22
N HIS A 245 -5.60 17.34 -5.05
CA HIS A 245 -6.14 17.82 -3.78
C HIS A 245 -5.35 18.96 -3.13
N VAL A 246 -4.07 19.12 -3.47
CA VAL A 246 -3.18 20.08 -2.81
C VAL A 246 -2.65 21.12 -3.79
N LEU A 247 -2.20 20.72 -4.99
CA LEU A 247 -1.46 21.63 -5.87
C LEU A 247 -2.35 22.43 -6.84
N ALA A 248 -3.41 21.84 -7.39
CA ALA A 248 -4.17 22.45 -8.49
C ALA A 248 -4.76 23.84 -8.16
N SER A 249 -5.38 23.99 -6.98
CA SER A 249 -6.00 25.26 -6.58
C SER A 249 -4.98 26.36 -6.23
N PRO A 250 -3.94 26.10 -5.39
CA PRO A 250 -2.85 27.04 -5.18
C PRO A 250 -2.10 27.40 -6.47
N ALA A 251 -1.88 26.44 -7.37
CA ALA A 251 -1.23 26.72 -8.65
C ALA A 251 -2.04 27.69 -9.51
N ALA A 252 -3.35 27.48 -9.63
CA ALA A 252 -4.24 28.35 -10.41
C ALA A 252 -4.36 29.78 -9.82
N SER A 253 -4.27 29.93 -8.50
CA SER A 253 -4.36 31.21 -7.80
C SER A 253 -3.02 31.95 -7.64
N GLY A 254 -1.92 31.40 -8.15
CA GLY A 254 -0.58 31.99 -7.99
C GLY A 254 -0.02 31.84 -6.57
N GLY A 255 -0.50 30.84 -5.81
CA GLY A 255 0.00 30.43 -4.49
C GLY A 255 1.33 29.70 -4.54
N LEU A 256 2.36 30.33 -5.12
CA LEU A 256 3.68 29.75 -5.37
C LEU A 256 4.33 29.16 -4.11
N ARG A 257 4.23 29.84 -2.96
CA ARG A 257 4.79 29.35 -1.69
C ARG A 257 4.22 27.99 -1.29
N ALA A 258 2.90 27.85 -1.28
CA ALA A 258 2.23 26.61 -0.88
C ALA A 258 2.57 25.45 -1.83
N VAL A 259 2.67 25.74 -3.14
CA VAL A 259 3.10 24.76 -4.14
C VAL A 259 4.56 24.34 -3.90
N ALA A 260 5.47 25.30 -3.70
CA ALA A 260 6.88 25.05 -3.49
C ALA A 260 7.15 24.24 -2.21
N GLU A 261 6.51 24.62 -1.10
CA GLU A 261 6.60 23.90 0.19
C GLU A 261 6.13 22.44 0.04
N CYS A 262 4.97 22.22 -0.60
CA CYS A 262 4.47 20.87 -0.85
C CYS A 262 5.45 20.05 -1.68
N VAL A 263 5.96 20.60 -2.80
CA VAL A 263 6.91 19.89 -3.67
C VAL A 263 8.21 19.57 -2.93
N GLN A 264 8.73 20.52 -2.14
CA GLN A 264 9.94 20.33 -1.36
C GLN A 264 9.79 19.20 -0.34
N ILE A 265 8.65 19.11 0.36
CA ILE A 265 8.37 18.02 1.31
C ILE A 265 8.35 16.67 0.59
N CYS A 266 7.65 16.58 -0.55
CA CYS A 266 7.56 15.34 -1.30
C CYS A 266 8.93 14.86 -1.82
N LEU A 267 9.73 15.79 -2.38
CA LEU A 267 11.08 15.49 -2.85
C LEU A 267 12.02 15.13 -1.69
N GLY A 268 11.85 15.75 -0.53
CA GLY A 268 12.61 15.44 0.68
C GLY A 268 12.40 14.00 1.17
N HIS A 269 11.19 13.46 1.07
CA HIS A 269 10.97 12.04 1.39
C HIS A 269 11.48 11.11 0.28
N CYS A 270 11.38 11.48 -1.00
CA CYS A 270 11.99 10.71 -2.10
C CYS A 270 13.51 10.59 -1.97
N SER A 271 14.20 11.65 -1.55
CA SER A 271 15.66 11.63 -1.45
C SER A 271 16.18 10.61 -0.42
N LEU A 272 15.39 10.29 0.61
CA LEU A 272 15.70 9.24 1.58
C LEU A 272 15.71 7.84 0.93
N LEU A 273 14.87 7.62 -0.08
CA LEU A 273 14.83 6.38 -0.86
C LEU A 273 15.93 6.33 -1.92
N GLU A 274 16.29 7.49 -2.50
CA GLU A 274 17.41 7.60 -3.44
C GLU A 274 18.73 7.19 -2.81
N ALA A 275 18.96 7.56 -1.54
CA ALA A 275 20.12 7.11 -0.77
C ALA A 275 20.19 5.58 -0.61
N ARG A 276 19.09 4.87 -0.85
CA ARG A 276 18.96 3.40 -0.81
C ARG A 276 18.84 2.77 -2.21
N GLY A 277 19.13 3.53 -3.27
CA GLY A 277 19.11 3.02 -4.64
C GLY A 277 17.76 3.07 -5.36
N LEU A 278 16.73 3.68 -4.76
CA LEU A 278 15.40 3.78 -5.36
C LEU A 278 15.04 5.24 -5.70
N SER A 279 15.31 5.66 -6.94
CA SER A 279 15.03 7.03 -7.39
C SER A 279 13.60 7.20 -7.91
N LEU A 280 12.81 7.95 -7.16
CA LEU A 280 11.39 8.23 -7.43
C LEU A 280 11.10 9.72 -7.70
N SER A 281 12.09 10.60 -7.50
CA SER A 281 11.95 12.04 -7.77
C SER A 281 11.52 12.34 -9.22
N PRO A 282 12.03 11.66 -10.26
CA PRO A 282 11.57 11.90 -11.64
C PRO A 282 10.07 11.66 -11.83
N VAL A 283 9.51 10.66 -11.12
CA VAL A 283 8.07 10.36 -11.16
C VAL A 283 7.26 11.50 -10.58
N LEU A 284 7.69 12.06 -9.44
CA LEU A 284 7.04 13.23 -8.85
C LEU A 284 7.11 14.46 -9.76
N LEU A 285 8.29 14.74 -10.31
CA LEU A 285 8.51 15.94 -11.13
C LEU A 285 7.67 15.92 -12.40
N LYS A 286 7.40 14.75 -13.00
CA LYS A 286 6.46 14.59 -14.12
C LYS A 286 5.08 15.21 -13.83
N TYR A 287 4.61 15.13 -12.58
CA TYR A 287 3.29 15.64 -12.17
C TYR A 287 3.34 17.03 -11.55
N PHE A 288 4.41 17.35 -10.83
CA PHE A 288 4.50 18.58 -10.04
C PHE A 288 5.04 19.76 -10.83
N ARG A 289 5.93 19.54 -11.81
CA ARG A 289 6.53 20.59 -12.62
C ARG A 289 5.47 21.49 -13.30
N PRO A 290 4.41 20.96 -13.95
CA PRO A 290 3.36 21.80 -14.52
C PRO A 290 2.65 22.69 -13.49
N CYS A 291 2.44 22.18 -12.25
CA CYS A 291 1.83 22.97 -11.19
C CYS A 291 2.75 24.09 -10.69
N VAL A 292 4.06 23.85 -10.60
CA VAL A 292 5.05 24.87 -10.24
C VAL A 292 5.10 25.96 -11.31
N GLU A 293 5.20 25.58 -12.59
CA GLU A 293 5.23 26.51 -13.72
C GLU A 293 3.95 27.36 -13.80
N GLN A 294 2.79 26.74 -13.58
CA GLN A 294 1.51 27.43 -13.51
C GLN A 294 1.45 28.41 -12.33
N ALA A 295 1.86 27.98 -11.13
CA ALA A 295 1.88 28.81 -9.94
C ALA A 295 2.79 30.03 -10.11
N LEU A 296 3.97 29.83 -10.70
CA LEU A 296 4.93 30.89 -10.99
C LEU A 296 4.32 31.90 -11.98
N THR A 297 3.76 31.43 -13.08
CA THR A 297 3.14 32.29 -14.11
C THR A 297 1.98 33.10 -13.54
N ALA A 298 1.07 32.45 -12.80
CA ALA A 298 -0.06 33.12 -12.17
C ALA A 298 0.39 34.13 -11.09
N ASN A 299 1.44 33.80 -10.33
CA ASN A 299 2.00 34.70 -9.33
C ASN A 299 2.63 35.95 -9.96
N LEU A 300 3.41 35.79 -11.03
CA LEU A 300 4.00 36.91 -11.77
C LEU A 300 2.93 37.82 -12.36
N LYS A 301 1.90 37.25 -12.99
CA LYS A 301 0.78 38.02 -13.53
C LYS A 301 0.02 38.77 -12.45
N ARG A 302 -0.18 38.16 -11.27
CA ARG A 302 -0.79 38.83 -10.13
C ARG A 302 0.05 39.99 -9.63
N ILE A 303 1.38 39.82 -9.54
CA ILE A 303 2.30 40.90 -9.16
C ILE A 303 2.23 42.05 -10.16
N GLU A 304 2.27 41.75 -11.47
CA GLU A 304 2.12 42.75 -12.54
C GLU A 304 0.82 43.55 -12.38
N GLN A 305 -0.32 42.86 -12.23
CA GLN A 305 -1.64 43.49 -12.07
C GLN A 305 -1.74 44.34 -10.80
N CYS A 306 -1.25 43.83 -9.66
CA CYS A 306 -1.21 44.59 -8.41
C CYS A 306 -0.34 45.84 -8.53
N THR A 307 0.80 45.72 -9.20
CA THR A 307 1.74 46.83 -9.43
C THR A 307 1.13 47.89 -10.33
N ALA A 308 0.48 47.48 -11.44
CA ALA A 308 -0.23 48.39 -12.34
C ALA A 308 -1.39 49.10 -11.65
N ALA A 309 -2.18 48.39 -10.83
CA ALA A 309 -3.28 48.97 -10.08
C ALA A 309 -2.80 49.99 -9.04
N LEU A 310 -1.70 49.69 -8.33
CA LEU A 310 -1.10 50.63 -7.38
C LEU A 310 -0.53 51.87 -8.07
N ALA A 311 0.08 51.70 -9.25
CA ALA A 311 0.60 52.81 -10.05
C ALA A 311 -0.51 53.72 -10.60
N ALA A 312 -1.62 53.13 -11.06
CA ALA A 312 -2.77 53.88 -11.59
C ALA A 312 -3.59 54.59 -10.49
N ALA A 313 -3.57 54.07 -9.26
CA ALA A 313 -4.27 54.66 -8.12
C ALA A 313 -3.46 55.77 -7.41
N ASP A 314 -2.20 56.00 -7.81
CA ASP A 314 -1.34 57.00 -7.20
C ASP A 314 -1.40 58.33 -7.98
N ASP A 315 -1.53 59.43 -7.25
CA ASP A 315 -1.48 60.78 -7.83
C ASP A 315 -0.02 61.25 -8.09
N TRP A 316 0.97 60.46 -7.69
CA TRP A 316 2.42 60.71 -7.79
C TRP A 316 2.87 62.05 -7.19
N LEU A 317 2.12 62.55 -6.21
CA LEU A 317 2.41 63.80 -5.52
C LEU A 317 3.32 63.57 -4.33
N LEU A 318 4.36 64.40 -4.22
CA LEU A 318 5.20 64.46 -3.03
C LEU A 318 4.41 65.16 -1.91
N VAL A 319 4.13 64.45 -0.81
CA VAL A 319 3.51 65.07 0.36
C VAL A 319 4.59 65.86 1.09
N HIS A 320 4.54 67.19 0.94
CA HIS A 320 5.26 68.08 1.83
C HIS A 320 4.54 68.04 3.19
N SER A 321 5.26 67.74 4.27
CA SER A 321 4.69 67.92 5.61
C SER A 321 4.18 69.36 5.72
N PRO A 322 2.92 69.59 6.17
CA PRO A 322 2.46 70.94 6.39
C PRO A 322 3.39 71.54 7.43
N MET A 323 4.13 72.55 7.00
CA MET A 323 4.99 73.36 7.85
C MET A 323 4.11 73.82 9.02
N GLY A 324 4.43 73.33 10.22
CA GLY A 324 3.56 73.42 11.38
C GLY A 324 3.05 74.85 11.58
N SER A 325 1.75 74.96 11.84
CA SER A 325 1.20 76.14 12.46
C SER A 325 1.96 76.41 13.77
N ARG A 326 2.70 77.52 13.79
CA ARG A 326 3.19 78.25 14.97
C ARG A 326 4.08 77.46 15.94
N SER A 327 5.40 77.61 15.77
CA SER A 327 6.34 77.57 16.89
C SER A 327 7.08 78.91 16.94
N LEU A 328 6.81 79.69 17.99
CA LEU A 328 7.58 80.87 18.38
C LEU A 328 8.89 80.37 19.00
N GLY A 329 9.95 80.30 18.21
CA GLY A 329 11.28 79.94 18.70
C GLY A 329 12.33 80.13 17.61
N ALA A 330 13.12 81.19 17.74
CA ALA A 330 14.22 81.48 16.84
C ALA A 330 15.31 80.40 16.97
N ALA A 331 15.59 79.69 15.86
CA ALA A 331 16.75 78.83 15.71
C ALA A 331 17.26 78.90 14.25
N PRO A 332 18.56 78.67 14.00
CA PRO A 332 19.29 79.27 12.89
C PRO A 332 19.03 78.60 11.54
N LEU A 333 19.24 79.41 10.49
CA LEU A 333 19.14 79.11 9.07
C LEU A 333 20.13 77.99 8.68
N GLY A 334 19.67 76.75 8.74
CA GLY A 334 20.38 75.57 8.25
C GLY A 334 19.37 74.53 7.77
N ALA A 335 18.88 74.72 6.54
CA ALA A 335 18.19 73.73 5.72
C ALA A 335 17.39 72.63 6.46
N MET A 336 16.26 73.00 7.10
CA MET A 336 15.21 72.02 7.37
C MET A 336 14.50 71.70 6.04
N ILE A 337 15.15 70.88 5.22
CA ILE A 337 14.54 70.29 4.04
C ILE A 337 13.48 69.32 4.57
N SER A 338 12.22 69.72 4.52
CA SER A 338 11.08 68.82 4.66
C SER A 338 11.27 67.69 3.66
N GLN A 339 11.80 66.55 4.11
CA GLN A 339 12.00 65.42 3.20
C GLN A 339 10.64 65.03 2.65
N PRO A 340 10.47 65.02 1.33
CA PRO A 340 9.19 64.69 0.73
C PRO A 340 8.83 63.26 1.13
N LYS A 341 7.67 63.09 1.78
CA LYS A 341 7.17 61.76 2.11
C LYS A 341 6.34 61.28 0.93
N LEU A 342 6.63 60.06 0.47
CA LEU A 342 5.82 59.38 -0.54
C LEU A 342 4.38 59.24 -0.02
N SER A 343 3.40 59.28 -0.92
CA SER A 343 2.03 58.84 -0.64
C SER A 343 2.03 57.39 -0.13
N THR A 344 0.97 56.96 0.56
CA THR A 344 0.86 55.58 1.08
C THR A 344 0.97 54.53 -0.04
N SER A 345 0.46 54.82 -1.24
CA SER A 345 0.53 53.97 -2.43
C SER A 345 1.92 53.97 -3.06
N ALA A 346 2.57 55.13 -3.25
CA ALA A 346 3.95 55.21 -3.72
C ALA A 346 4.93 54.57 -2.74
N HIS A 347 4.68 54.65 -1.42
CA HIS A 347 5.46 53.96 -0.41
C HIS A 347 5.31 52.42 -0.50
N LYS A 348 4.07 51.93 -0.68
CA LYS A 348 3.81 50.49 -0.91
C LYS A 348 4.46 49.99 -2.20
N PHE A 349 4.38 50.76 -3.29
CA PHE A 349 5.04 50.46 -4.56
C PHE A 349 6.56 50.41 -4.39
N ASN A 350 7.16 51.44 -3.78
CA ASN A 350 8.60 51.49 -3.52
C ASN A 350 9.07 50.32 -2.64
N THR A 351 8.30 49.96 -1.61
CA THR A 351 8.59 48.80 -0.76
C THR A 351 8.53 47.49 -1.55
N MET A 352 7.58 47.34 -2.47
CA MET A 352 7.49 46.18 -3.37
C MET A 352 8.71 46.07 -4.28
N VAL A 353 9.15 47.18 -4.87
CA VAL A 353 10.34 47.23 -5.73
C VAL A 353 11.61 46.90 -4.94
N GLN A 354 11.76 47.45 -3.73
CA GLN A 354 12.90 47.14 -2.85
C GLN A 354 12.94 45.65 -2.44
N ALA A 355 11.77 45.05 -2.18
CA ALA A 355 11.68 43.62 -1.87
C ALA A 355 12.00 42.73 -3.09
N ALA A 356 11.71 43.19 -4.30
CA ALA A 356 12.02 42.48 -5.54
C ALA A 356 13.49 42.65 -5.98
N PHE A 357 14.11 43.80 -5.66
CA PHE A 357 15.49 44.15 -6.03
C PHE A 357 16.26 44.65 -4.80
N PRO A 358 16.64 43.75 -3.86
CA PRO A 358 17.45 44.13 -2.72
C PRO A 358 18.86 44.50 -3.18
N GLY A 359 19.14 45.80 -3.35
CA GLY A 359 20.49 46.31 -3.67
C GLY A 359 20.56 47.41 -4.73
N THR A 360 19.46 47.82 -5.35
CA THR A 360 19.44 48.94 -6.30
C THR A 360 18.64 50.12 -5.76
N MET A 361 19.27 50.92 -4.91
CA MET A 361 19.13 52.39 -4.81
C MET A 361 20.32 52.95 -4.04
#